data_AF-A0A5K1CZY7-F1
#
_entry.id   AF-A0A5K1CZY7-F1
#
_cell.length_a   1.000
_cell.length_b   1.000
_cell.length_c   1.000
_cell.angle_alpha   90.00
_cell.angle_beta   90.00
_cell.angle_gamma   90.00
#
_symmetry.space_group_name_H-M   'P 1'
#
loop_
_entity.id
_entity.type
_entity.pdbx_description
1 polymer ?
#
loop_
_entity_poly.entity_id
_entity_poly.type
_entity_poly.pdbx_seq_one_letter_code
_entity_poly.pdbx_strand_id
1 'polypeptide(L)'
;MAIQLRSKPPALIETVEEIMGIYRSLPRRPTIDEVQAAMVVMQTLEDEERQRMEEISWMEEPEGVPKELFRVLQEMRRNLIMLRSHEQRKEVLFLLKRDKIFEGFDQLIQKASDMLVSSEGHGIQVGSFVHETPVIKGETKKETGHEKAMSGVPTKDISDDNQKSVVSVDSVKPALVKD
;
A
#
# COMPACT_ATOMS: atom_id res chain seq x y z
N MET A 1 13.05 -22.85 17.61
CA MET A 1 13.60 -23.57 16.44
C MET A 1 15.09 -23.79 16.68
N ALA A 2 15.55 -25.05 16.71
CA ALA A 2 16.97 -25.39 16.80
C ALA A 2 17.41 -25.94 15.43
N ILE A 3 18.22 -25.19 14.70
CA ILE A 3 18.80 -25.64 13.43
C ILE A 3 19.96 -26.58 13.82
N GLN A 4 19.90 -27.84 13.39
CA GLN A 4 20.92 -28.85 13.67
C GLN A 4 22.18 -28.57 12.83
N LEU A 5 22.98 -27.57 13.23
CA LEU A 5 24.22 -27.16 12.53
C LEU A 5 25.42 -28.11 12.76
N ARG A 6 25.26 -29.14 13.60
CA ARG A 6 26.37 -29.91 14.19
C ARG A 6 27.20 -30.76 13.21
N SER A 7 26.77 -30.92 11.96
CA SER A 7 27.49 -31.67 10.92
C SER A 7 27.67 -30.89 9.61
N LYS A 8 27.45 -29.57 9.62
CA LYS A 8 27.53 -28.73 8.43
C LYS A 8 28.96 -28.18 8.24
N PRO A 9 29.38 -27.85 7.01
CA PRO A 9 30.70 -27.26 6.76
C PRO A 9 30.93 -25.99 7.59
N PRO A 10 32.13 -25.75 8.14
CA PRO A 10 32.40 -24.57 8.99
C PRO A 10 32.00 -23.24 8.34
N ALA A 11 32.32 -23.05 7.06
CA ALA A 11 31.95 -21.85 6.31
C ALA A 11 30.42 -21.63 6.24
N LEU A 12 29.62 -22.70 6.19
CA LEU A 12 28.16 -22.61 6.22
C LEU A 12 27.66 -22.18 7.61
N ILE A 13 28.26 -22.72 8.67
CA ILE A 13 27.95 -22.33 10.05
C ILE A 13 28.27 -20.86 10.28
N GLU A 14 29.48 -20.42 9.89
CA GLU A 14 29.92 -19.02 9.99
C GLU A 14 28.98 -18.07 9.24
N THR A 15 28.57 -18.44 8.02
CA THR A 15 27.62 -17.65 7.23
C THR A 15 26.26 -17.52 7.93
N VAL A 16 25.74 -18.62 8.48
CA VAL A 16 24.47 -18.61 9.23
C VAL A 16 24.60 -17.78 10.50
N GLU A 17 25.73 -17.87 11.21
CA GLU A 17 26.00 -17.08 12.40
C GLU A 17 26.06 -15.59 12.08
N GLU A 18 26.65 -15.19 10.95
CA GLU A 18 26.68 -13.81 10.48
C GLU A 18 25.27 -13.30 10.15
N ILE A 19 24.48 -14.06 9.38
CA ILE A 19 23.08 -13.74 9.08
C ILE A 19 22.29 -13.52 10.37
N MET A 20 22.41 -14.45 11.32
CA MET A 20 21.73 -14.37 12.60
C MET A 20 22.29 -13.25 13.48
N GLY A 21 23.56 -12.88 13.32
CA GLY A 21 24.18 -11.74 13.99
C GLY A 21 23.59 -10.41 13.52
N ILE A 22 23.40 -10.25 12.21
CA ILE A 22 22.70 -9.10 11.62
C ILE A 22 21.26 -9.04 12.12
N TYR A 23 20.51 -10.16 12.08
CA TYR A 23 19.13 -10.17 12.56
C TYR A 23 19.01 -9.79 14.04
N ARG A 24 19.97 -10.23 14.86
CA ARG A 24 20.03 -9.90 16.30
C ARG A 24 20.45 -8.46 16.60
N SER A 25 21.08 -7.76 15.66
CA SER A 25 21.48 -6.36 15.84
C SER A 25 20.39 -5.36 15.46
N LEU A 26 19.27 -5.84 14.88
CA LEU A 26 18.13 -5.00 14.55
C LEU A 26 17.50 -4.38 15.81
N PRO A 27 16.89 -3.18 15.69
CA PRO A 27 16.16 -2.58 16.80
C PRO A 27 14.94 -3.42 17.18
N ARG A 28 14.24 -3.03 18.26
CA ARG A 28 12.98 -3.66 18.62
C ARG A 28 11.98 -3.56 17.46
N ARG A 29 11.40 -4.70 17.10
CA ARG A 29 10.29 -4.78 16.14
C ARG A 29 9.06 -4.06 16.70
N PRO A 30 8.34 -3.26 15.89
CA PRO A 30 6.97 -2.86 16.23
C PRO A 30 6.14 -4.09 16.61
N THR A 31 5.32 -3.96 17.65
CA THR A 31 4.32 -4.97 17.99
C THR A 31 3.13 -4.89 17.04
N ILE A 32 2.37 -5.98 16.94
CA ILE A 32 1.15 -6.01 16.12
C ILE A 32 0.17 -4.93 16.58
N ASP A 33 -0.02 -4.78 17.89
CA ASP A 33 -0.90 -3.77 18.47
C ASP A 33 -0.45 -2.34 18.11
N GLU A 34 0.86 -2.05 18.16
CA GLU A 34 1.41 -0.75 17.74
C GLU A 34 1.15 -0.48 16.25
N VAL A 35 1.31 -1.49 15.39
CA VAL A 35 1.06 -1.38 13.94
C VAL A 35 -0.43 -1.17 13.67
N GLN A 36 -1.30 -1.94 14.31
CA GLN A 36 -2.76 -1.80 14.16
C GLN A 36 -3.24 -0.44 14.67
N ALA A 37 -2.75 0.01 15.82
CA ALA A 37 -3.06 1.34 16.33
C ALA A 37 -2.58 2.43 15.35
N ALA A 38 -1.37 2.31 14.81
CA ALA A 38 -0.85 3.23 13.80
C ALA A 38 -1.73 3.28 12.55
N MET A 39 -2.24 2.14 12.07
CA MET A 39 -3.16 2.10 10.92
C MET A 39 -4.47 2.84 11.20
N VAL A 40 -5.07 2.64 12.39
CA VAL A 40 -6.31 3.34 12.79
C VAL A 40 -6.08 4.84 12.90
N VAL A 41 -4.96 5.25 13.50
CA VAL A 41 -4.57 6.67 13.58
C VAL A 41 -4.35 7.25 12.18
N MET A 42 -3.68 6.52 11.29
CA MET A 42 -3.48 6.95 9.90
C MET A 42 -4.82 7.24 9.21
N GLN A 43 -5.75 6.29 9.29
CA GLN A 43 -7.07 6.43 8.69
C GLN A 43 -7.82 7.64 9.27
N THR A 44 -7.76 7.83 10.58
CA THR A 44 -8.40 8.98 11.25
C THR A 44 -7.81 10.30 10.74
N LEU A 45 -6.48 10.40 10.63
CA LEU A 45 -5.82 11.61 10.12
C LEU A 45 -6.17 11.90 8.64
N GLU A 46 -6.28 10.86 7.82
CA GLU A 46 -6.70 10.99 6.41
C GLU A 46 -8.17 11.42 6.28
N ASP A 47 -9.03 10.90 7.15
CA ASP A 47 -10.44 11.29 7.22
C ASP A 47 -10.61 12.74 7.66
N GLU A 48 -9.87 13.16 8.69
CA GLU A 48 -9.86 14.54 9.16
C GLU A 48 -9.31 15.51 8.10
N GLU A 49 -8.23 15.16 7.41
CA GLU A 49 -7.69 15.96 6.30
C GLU A 49 -8.75 16.15 5.21
N ARG A 50 -9.37 15.05 4.77
CA ARG A 50 -10.40 15.07 3.73
C ARG A 50 -11.59 15.95 4.13
N GLN A 51 -12.09 15.80 5.35
CA GLN A 51 -13.22 16.60 5.84
C GLN A 51 -12.90 18.09 5.82
N ARG A 52 -11.72 18.50 6.32
CA ARG A 52 -11.31 19.92 6.31
C ARG A 52 -11.11 20.47 4.89
N MET A 53 -10.64 19.63 3.98
CA MET A 53 -10.50 20.00 2.56
C MET A 53 -11.87 20.21 1.89
N GLU A 54 -12.86 19.36 2.22
CA GLU A 54 -14.25 19.53 1.81
C GLU A 54 -14.86 20.82 2.36
N GLU A 55 -14.64 21.15 3.64
CA GLU A 55 -15.12 22.41 4.24
C GLU A 55 -14.65 23.65 3.45
N ILE A 56 -13.41 23.66 2.95
CA ILE A 56 -12.93 24.75 2.07
C ILE A 56 -13.67 24.78 0.73
N SER A 57 -14.00 23.62 0.18
CA SER A 57 -14.71 23.52 -1.10
C SER A 57 -16.13 24.09 -1.02
N TRP A 58 -16.75 24.03 0.16
CA TRP A 58 -18.09 24.56 0.42
C TRP A 58 -18.11 26.03 0.85
N MET A 59 -16.94 26.68 0.98
CA MET A 59 -16.90 28.10 1.36
C MET A 59 -17.55 28.98 0.29
N GLU A 60 -18.50 29.81 0.70
CA GLU A 60 -19.12 30.82 -0.14
C GLU A 60 -18.18 32.01 -0.38
N GLU A 61 -18.23 32.57 -1.59
CA GLU A 61 -17.47 33.75 -1.98
C GLU A 61 -18.05 35.00 -1.28
N PRO A 62 -17.25 35.73 -0.46
CA PRO A 62 -17.75 36.89 0.25
C PRO A 62 -18.06 38.06 -0.69
N GLU A 63 -19.11 38.82 -0.39
CA GLU A 63 -19.43 40.03 -1.14
C GLU A 63 -18.28 41.06 -1.06
N GLY A 64 -17.99 41.69 -2.20
CA GLY A 64 -16.95 42.73 -2.30
C GLY A 64 -15.51 42.21 -2.38
N VAL A 65 -15.29 40.88 -2.40
CA VAL A 65 -13.96 40.29 -2.59
C VAL A 65 -13.80 39.86 -4.05
N PRO A 66 -12.70 40.24 -4.75
CA PRO A 66 -12.41 39.71 -6.07
C PRO A 66 -12.26 38.19 -6.06
N LYS A 67 -12.90 37.52 -7.02
CA LYS A 67 -12.92 36.06 -7.14
C LYS A 67 -11.53 35.42 -7.14
N GLU A 68 -10.59 36.04 -7.83
CA GLU A 68 -9.20 35.57 -7.93
C GLU A 68 -8.53 35.57 -6.56
N LEU A 69 -8.75 36.62 -5.76
CA LEU A 69 -8.21 36.73 -4.41
C LEU A 69 -8.85 35.68 -3.48
N PHE A 70 -10.16 35.43 -3.61
CA PHE A 70 -10.83 34.39 -2.85
C PHE A 70 -10.31 32.98 -3.20
N ARG A 71 -10.04 32.70 -4.47
CA ARG A 71 -9.40 31.44 -4.90
C ARG A 71 -8.02 31.24 -4.28
N VAL A 72 -7.20 32.29 -4.26
CA VAL A 72 -5.88 32.25 -3.59
C VAL A 72 -6.04 31.96 -2.10
N LEU A 73 -7.02 32.54 -1.42
CA LEU A 73 -7.31 32.22 -0.02
C LEU A 73 -7.67 30.74 0.18
N GLN A 74 -8.56 30.19 -0.66
CA GLN A 74 -8.92 28.78 -0.59
C GLN A 74 -7.71 27.88 -0.83
N GLU A 75 -6.87 28.19 -1.82
CA GLU A 75 -5.63 27.45 -2.10
C GLU A 75 -4.65 27.50 -0.92
N MET A 76 -4.42 28.69 -0.34
CA MET A 76 -3.57 28.86 0.84
C MET A 76 -4.07 28.03 2.02
N ARG A 77 -5.38 27.99 2.26
CA ARG A 77 -5.98 27.17 3.33
C ARG A 77 -5.81 25.68 3.06
N ARG A 78 -6.00 25.22 1.82
CA ARG A 78 -5.77 23.81 1.44
C ARG A 78 -4.32 23.42 1.68
N ASN A 79 -3.37 24.23 1.21
CA ASN A 79 -1.95 23.97 1.39
C ASN A 79 -1.54 23.91 2.87
N LEU A 80 -2.11 24.77 3.72
CA LEU A 80 -1.88 24.73 5.15
C LEU A 80 -2.40 23.43 5.79
N ILE A 81 -3.57 22.93 5.38
CA ILE A 81 -4.10 21.64 5.85
C ILE A 81 -3.18 20.50 5.43
N MET A 82 -2.78 20.45 4.15
CA MET A 82 -1.87 19.43 3.62
C MET A 82 -0.55 19.40 4.40
N LEU A 83 0.03 20.58 4.66
CA LEU A 83 1.27 20.71 5.42
C LEU A 83 1.12 20.13 6.84
N ARG A 84 0.07 20.52 7.56
CA ARG A 84 -0.18 20.05 8.93
C ARG A 84 -0.46 18.55 8.98
N SER A 85 -1.26 18.04 8.05
CA SER A 85 -1.53 16.60 7.98
C SER A 85 -0.26 15.80 7.71
N HIS A 86 0.60 16.27 6.81
CA HIS A 86 1.88 15.62 6.54
C HIS A 86 2.76 15.59 7.80
N GLU A 87 2.82 16.68 8.58
CA GLU A 87 3.53 16.71 9.85
C GLU A 87 2.96 15.73 10.88
N GLN A 88 1.63 15.65 11.01
CA GLN A 88 0.95 14.75 11.94
C GLN A 88 1.15 13.27 11.57
N ARG A 89 1.12 12.94 10.27
CA ARG A 89 1.26 11.56 9.79
C ARG A 89 2.70 11.05 9.81
N LYS A 90 3.70 11.91 9.97
CA LYS A 90 5.13 11.56 9.84
C LYS A 90 5.55 10.40 10.73
N GLU A 91 5.22 10.42 12.02
CA GLU A 91 5.63 9.37 12.96
C GLU A 91 4.89 8.06 12.69
N VAL A 92 3.62 8.14 12.33
CA VAL A 92 2.78 6.99 11.97
C VAL A 92 3.34 6.29 10.73
N LEU A 93 3.66 7.07 9.68
CA LEU A 93 4.32 6.58 8.46
C LEU A 93 5.67 5.93 8.78
N PHE A 94 6.45 6.52 9.69
CA PHE A 94 7.74 5.97 10.08
C PHE A 94 7.60 4.61 10.76
N LEU A 95 6.64 4.45 11.66
CA LEU A 95 6.36 3.18 12.33
C LEU A 95 5.94 2.10 11.34
N LEU A 96 4.99 2.39 10.45
CA LEU A 96 4.52 1.45 9.42
C LEU A 96 5.64 1.07 8.44
N LYS A 97 6.47 2.04 8.05
CA LYS A 97 7.66 1.78 7.23
C LYS A 97 8.64 0.86 7.94
N ARG A 98 8.84 1.05 9.25
CA ARG A 98 9.72 0.20 10.05
C ARG A 98 9.23 -1.25 10.07
N ASP A 99 7.93 -1.46 10.26
CA ASP A 99 7.34 -2.81 10.20
C ASP A 99 7.56 -3.46 8.82
N LYS A 100 7.36 -2.71 7.73
CA LYS A 100 7.62 -3.20 6.37
C LYS A 100 9.07 -3.61 6.13
N ILE A 101 10.03 -2.91 6.74
CA ILE A 101 11.45 -3.27 6.68
C ILE A 101 11.69 -4.62 7.38
N PHE A 102 11.07 -4.85 8.55
CA PHE A 102 11.17 -6.13 9.26
C PHE A 102 10.63 -7.29 8.42
N GLU A 103 9.53 -7.09 7.70
CA GLU A 103 9.01 -8.10 6.77
C GLU A 103 10.06 -8.50 5.72
N GLY A 104 10.85 -7.54 5.22
CA GLY A 104 11.96 -7.82 4.30
C GLY A 104 13.06 -8.68 4.92
N PHE A 105 13.43 -8.41 6.17
CA PHE A 105 14.38 -9.26 6.91
C PHE A 105 13.82 -10.67 7.15
N ASP A 106 12.55 -10.77 7.54
CA ASP A 106 11.89 -12.06 7.77
C ASP A 106 11.90 -12.93 6.48
N GLN A 107 11.65 -12.32 5.32
CA GLN A 107 11.74 -13.02 4.03
C GLN A 107 13.16 -13.52 3.71
N LEU A 108 14.20 -12.77 4.08
CA LEU A 108 15.59 -13.21 3.92
C LEU A 108 15.92 -14.37 4.86
N ILE A 109 15.48 -14.31 6.11
CA ILE A 109 15.65 -15.40 7.08
C ILE A 109 14.93 -16.66 6.60
N GLN A 110 13.71 -16.53 6.06
CA GLN A 110 12.98 -17.65 5.49
C GLN A 110 13.75 -18.27 4.33
N LYS A 111 14.22 -17.47 3.37
CA LYS A 111 15.03 -17.95 2.23
C LYS A 111 16.28 -18.69 2.69
N ALA A 112 17.00 -18.14 3.68
CA ALA A 112 18.18 -18.79 4.23
C ALA A 112 17.82 -20.14 4.88
N SER A 113 16.69 -20.20 5.60
CA SER A 113 16.19 -21.43 6.22
C SER A 113 15.83 -22.48 5.18
N ASP A 114 15.15 -22.09 4.10
CA ASP A 114 14.75 -22.99 3.00
C ASP A 114 15.99 -23.60 2.30
N MET A 115 17.06 -22.83 2.12
CA MET A 115 18.34 -23.31 1.57
C MET A 115 19.00 -24.33 2.49
N LEU A 116 18.93 -24.13 3.81
CA LEU A 116 19.50 -25.05 4.79
C LEU A 116 18.75 -26.39 4.87
N VAL A 117 17.43 -26.37 4.63
CA VAL A 117 16.59 -27.57 4.54
C VAL A 117 16.81 -28.29 3.20
N SER A 118 16.91 -27.55 2.09
CA SER A 118 17.09 -28.13 0.75
C SER A 118 18.48 -28.75 0.53
N SER A 119 19.49 -28.30 1.28
CA SER A 119 20.83 -28.90 1.27
C SER A 119 20.91 -30.23 2.04
N GLU A 120 19.91 -30.55 2.86
CA GLU A 120 19.75 -31.87 3.47
C GLU A 120 18.98 -32.73 2.49
N GLY A 121 19.69 -33.47 1.63
CA GLY A 121 19.07 -34.39 0.68
C GLY A 121 18.15 -35.37 1.42
N HIS A 122 16.84 -35.18 1.28
CA HIS A 122 15.82 -36.09 0.75
C HIS A 122 14.48 -35.33 0.82
N GLY A 123 13.80 -35.22 -0.34
CA GLY A 123 12.62 -34.39 -0.49
C GLY A 123 11.49 -34.70 0.50
N ILE A 124 10.93 -33.65 1.08
CA ILE A 124 9.61 -33.71 1.71
C ILE A 124 8.71 -32.75 0.93
N GLN A 125 7.70 -33.35 0.30
CA GLN A 125 6.59 -32.64 -0.33
C GLN A 125 5.97 -31.71 0.72
N VAL A 126 6.06 -30.41 0.48
CA VAL A 126 5.34 -29.42 1.28
C VAL A 126 3.87 -29.60 0.95
N GLY A 127 3.12 -30.22 1.87
CA GLY A 127 1.67 -30.28 1.81
C GLY A 127 1.13 -28.85 1.69
N SER A 128 0.45 -28.59 0.58
CA SER A 128 -0.39 -27.42 0.36
C SER A 128 -1.30 -27.23 1.57
N PHE A 129 -1.10 -26.13 2.31
CA PHE A 129 -2.08 -25.68 3.30
C PHE A 129 -3.20 -25.00 2.51
N VAL A 130 -4.19 -25.80 2.11
CA VAL A 130 -5.46 -25.28 1.60
C VAL A 130 -6.19 -24.70 2.82
N HIS A 131 -6.34 -23.39 2.84
CA HIS A 131 -7.21 -22.73 3.80
C HIS A 131 -8.65 -23.12 3.44
N GLU A 132 -9.23 -24.08 4.15
CA GLU A 132 -10.66 -24.40 4.05
C GLU A 132 -11.46 -23.20 4.55
N THR A 133 -12.06 -22.46 3.61
CA THR A 133 -13.18 -21.58 3.92
C THR A 133 -14.44 -22.44 4.09
N PRO A 134 -15.22 -22.27 5.16
CA PRO A 134 -16.44 -23.03 5.34
C PRO A 134 -17.50 -22.57 4.33
N VAL A 135 -17.84 -23.45 3.39
CA VAL A 135 -18.97 -23.28 2.47
C VAL A 135 -20.27 -23.40 3.25
N ILE A 136 -20.95 -22.27 3.43
CA ILE A 136 -22.34 -22.22 3.92
C ILE A 136 -23.24 -22.76 2.81
N LYS A 137 -23.89 -23.92 3.04
CA LYS A 137 -24.94 -24.46 2.18
C LYS A 137 -26.20 -23.57 2.31
N GLY A 138 -26.43 -22.72 1.31
CA GLY A 138 -27.73 -22.10 1.07
C GLY A 138 -28.64 -23.05 0.31
N GLU A 139 -29.75 -23.44 0.93
CA GLU A 139 -30.82 -24.24 0.33
C GLU A 139 -31.52 -23.43 -0.78
N THR A 140 -31.48 -23.93 -2.02
CA THR A 140 -32.28 -23.40 -3.13
C THR A 140 -33.64 -24.09 -3.16
N LYS A 141 -34.67 -23.36 -2.75
CA LYS A 141 -36.07 -23.71 -3.07
C LYS A 141 -36.34 -23.38 -4.53
N LYS A 142 -36.80 -24.40 -5.26
CA LYS A 142 -37.41 -24.27 -6.59
C LYS A 142 -38.77 -23.60 -6.46
N GLU A 143 -39.02 -22.56 -7.25
CA GLU A 143 -40.36 -22.21 -7.68
C GLU A 143 -40.38 -21.92 -9.19
N THR A 144 -41.38 -22.55 -9.80
CA THR A 144 -41.80 -22.63 -11.19
C THR A 144 -42.50 -21.35 -11.68
N GLY A 145 -42.39 -21.01 -12.97
CA GLY A 145 -43.47 -20.28 -13.65
C GLY A 145 -43.15 -19.43 -14.89
N HIS A 146 -43.41 -20.00 -16.06
CA HIS A 146 -44.04 -19.45 -17.29
C HIS A 146 -43.49 -18.22 -18.07
N GLU A 147 -43.28 -18.48 -19.38
CA GLU A 147 -43.61 -17.69 -20.61
C GLU A 147 -43.63 -16.16 -20.54
N LYS A 148 -43.07 -15.40 -21.51
CA LYS A 148 -43.50 -15.33 -22.92
C LYS A 148 -42.57 -14.40 -23.74
N ALA A 149 -42.54 -14.63 -25.05
CA ALA A 149 -41.71 -13.96 -26.05
C ALA A 149 -42.17 -12.55 -26.49
N MET A 150 -41.25 -11.82 -27.17
CA MET A 150 -41.34 -10.78 -28.23
C MET A 150 -40.23 -9.74 -27.98
N SER A 151 -39.49 -9.12 -28.91
CA SER A 151 -39.32 -9.16 -30.37
C SER A 151 -38.29 -8.05 -30.71
N GLY A 152 -37.40 -8.24 -31.71
CA GLY A 152 -36.90 -7.15 -32.60
C GLY A 152 -35.66 -6.30 -32.22
N VAL A 153 -34.44 -6.79 -32.49
CA VAL A 153 -33.46 -6.38 -33.57
C VAL A 153 -33.47 -4.89 -34.07
N PRO A 154 -32.34 -4.23 -34.49
CA PRO A 154 -30.93 -4.23 -34.04
C PRO A 154 -30.19 -2.83 -34.23
N THR A 155 -28.84 -2.85 -34.28
CA THR A 155 -27.85 -1.84 -34.76
C THR A 155 -27.28 -0.91 -33.70
N LYS A 156 -25.98 -0.58 -33.63
CA LYS A 156 -24.96 -0.42 -34.70
C LYS A 156 -23.55 -0.45 -34.07
N ASP A 157 -22.63 -1.17 -34.70
CA ASP A 157 -21.18 -0.96 -34.58
C ASP A 157 -20.79 0.43 -35.12
N ILE A 158 -19.79 1.07 -34.53
CA ILE A 158 -18.76 1.91 -35.19
C ILE A 158 -17.55 1.97 -34.25
N SER A 159 -16.45 1.41 -34.72
CA SER A 159 -15.08 1.63 -34.30
C SER A 159 -14.56 2.97 -34.85
N ASP A 160 -13.72 3.69 -34.11
CA ASP A 160 -12.35 4.05 -34.55
C ASP A 160 -11.67 5.08 -33.62
N ASP A 161 -10.51 4.66 -33.12
CA ASP A 161 -9.21 5.32 -33.17
C ASP A 161 -9.16 6.86 -33.22
N ASN A 162 -8.55 7.50 -32.19
CA ASN A 162 -7.56 8.55 -32.46
C ASN A 162 -6.59 8.78 -31.28
N GLN A 163 -5.33 8.91 -31.66
CA GLN A 163 -4.14 9.02 -30.83
C GLN A 163 -3.79 10.48 -30.45
N LYS A 164 -3.00 10.58 -29.37
CA LYS A 164 -1.92 11.57 -29.10
C LYS A 164 -2.23 13.07 -29.17
N SER A 165 -2.03 13.74 -28.03
CA SER A 165 -1.03 14.81 -27.98
C SER A 165 -0.41 14.92 -26.58
N VAL A 166 0.90 14.70 -26.55
CA VAL A 166 1.80 14.89 -25.42
C VAL A 166 2.45 16.24 -25.70
N VAL A 167 2.22 17.23 -24.84
CA VAL A 167 2.89 18.54 -24.95
C VAL A 167 4.08 18.54 -24.01
N SER A 168 5.27 18.42 -24.59
CA SER A 168 6.54 18.75 -23.94
C SER A 168 6.60 20.26 -23.75
N VAL A 169 6.83 20.70 -22.52
CA VAL A 169 7.21 22.09 -22.23
C VAL A 169 8.70 22.13 -21.93
N ASP A 170 9.40 22.91 -22.75
CA ASP A 170 10.83 23.12 -22.74
C ASP A 170 11.35 23.73 -21.44
N SER A 171 12.54 23.27 -21.08
CA SER A 171 13.35 23.78 -19.96
C SER A 171 13.86 25.19 -20.24
N VAL A 172 13.41 26.16 -19.45
CA VAL A 172 14.02 27.50 -19.39
C VAL A 172 15.16 27.45 -18.36
N LYS A 173 16.40 27.70 -18.82
CA LYS A 173 17.57 27.93 -17.96
C LYS A 173 17.49 29.32 -17.31
N PRO A 174 17.76 29.49 -16.01
CA PRO A 174 18.02 30.82 -15.45
C PRO A 174 19.48 31.24 -15.68
N ALA A 175 19.65 32.46 -16.19
CA ALA A 175 20.93 33.15 -16.28
C ALA A 175 21.34 33.66 -14.90
N LEU A 176 22.60 33.37 -14.53
CA LEU A 176 23.23 33.84 -13.31
C LEU A 176 23.76 35.27 -13.53
N VAL A 177 23.11 36.25 -12.90
CA VAL A 177 23.69 37.59 -12.69
C VAL A 177 24.62 37.47 -11.48
N LYS A 178 25.89 37.86 -11.66
CA LYS A 178 26.84 38.04 -10.57
C LYS A 178 27.00 39.54 -10.33
N ASP A 179 26.69 39.97 -9.12
CA ASP A 179 27.22 41.19 -8.52
C ASP A 179 28.67 40.98 -8.06
#